data_AF-A0A554J314-F1
#
_entry.id   AF-A0A554J314-F1
#
_cell.length_a   1.000
_cell.length_b   1.000
_cell.length_c   1.000
_cell.angle_alpha   90.00
_cell.angle_beta   90.00
_cell.angle_gamma   90.00
#
_symmetry.space_group_name_H-M   'P 1'
#
loop_
_entity.id
_entity.type
_entity.pdbx_description
1 polymer ?
#
loop_
_entity_poly.entity_id
_entity_poly.type
_entity_poly.pdbx_seq_one_letter_code
_entity_poly.pdbx_strand_id
1 'polypeptide(L)'
;MKHVLYRISSAAVGASLVMGVFSPSLALADVVPVSNPKLSDACGLDIMLVMDRSGSISSLEMTQMNTAAKAFVDAFLPSTPTLMGVVNFGSFAALDQTLTSTVIDIKTKIDSPSFVGFLTNWEDAILAATAELEGANDRTDATHPDLLIMFSDGDPTTSSGSLSDDLDNAVVAANGAKMSSSTMPIRILGVGIGSSVTVSSFEKITNGVGTSSIVPPASVTKDTDIILSDFGTLATTLGNLANALCEPGDHDVPCCGDDTVENENEAVVVNVVGSSANTGGNSAGGSTGGDGGRGGRISNDGGIQTVNDSSTGNGGNGGNAGVGGEVNSGNATANASLDNTVNDNDTSINRCACPGTECRGGSTVVRNVNGAEVGNLVSSGADTGVNDADGSAGGAGGKGGDIKNYGEGGGTQNVSGGSTGNGGRGGNSGNGDIPPGGFVTTGNSTSNNSTTNVTNRNVTRIGR
;
A
#
# COMPACT_ATOMS: atom_id res chain seq x y z
N MET A 1 67.37 46.30 52.80
CA MET A 1 66.51 46.33 54.01
C MET A 1 65.08 46.06 53.58
N LYS A 2 64.22 45.33 54.30
CA LYS A 2 64.42 44.46 55.48
C LYS A 2 63.33 43.37 55.40
N HIS A 3 63.60 42.15 55.88
CA HIS A 3 62.53 41.16 56.04
C HIS A 3 61.54 41.62 57.12
N VAL A 4 60.26 41.30 56.93
CA VAL A 4 59.30 41.13 58.02
C VAL A 4 58.71 39.73 57.89
N LEU A 5 59.17 38.80 58.73
CA LEU A 5 58.37 37.61 59.03
C LEU A 5 57.35 38.00 60.10
N TYR A 6 56.18 37.38 60.04
CA TYR A 6 55.45 37.07 61.27
C TYR A 6 55.05 35.59 61.23
N ARG A 7 55.27 34.88 62.35
CA ARG A 7 54.85 33.49 62.54
C ARG A 7 53.54 33.49 63.32
N ILE A 8 52.59 32.62 62.96
CA ILE A 8 51.57 32.14 63.89
C ILE A 8 51.58 30.61 63.90
N SER A 9 51.23 30.05 65.06
CA SER A 9 51.40 28.65 65.45
C SER A 9 50.69 27.64 64.56
N SER A 10 51.27 26.44 64.48
CA SER A 10 50.55 25.22 64.11
C SER A 10 49.37 24.95 65.04
N ALA A 11 48.32 24.35 64.49
CA ALA A 11 47.35 23.53 65.23
C ALA A 11 47.02 22.32 64.34
N ALA A 12 47.38 21.11 64.78
CA ALA A 12 47.15 19.89 64.00
C ALA A 12 45.79 19.29 64.38
N VAL A 13 44.89 19.16 63.39
CA VAL A 13 43.67 18.36 63.49
C VAL A 13 43.75 17.30 62.40
N GLY A 14 43.77 16.03 62.82
CA GLY A 14 43.86 14.91 61.89
C GLY A 14 42.53 14.64 61.20
N ALA A 15 42.40 15.03 59.94
CA ALA A 15 41.37 14.53 59.03
C ALA A 15 41.99 13.46 58.11
N SER A 16 41.47 12.24 58.16
CA SER A 16 41.93 11.16 57.28
C SER A 16 41.37 11.40 55.87
N LEU A 17 42.17 12.02 55.00
CA LEU A 17 41.77 12.30 53.62
C LEU A 17 41.80 11.01 52.81
N VAL A 18 40.63 10.38 52.67
CA VAL A 18 40.42 9.31 51.70
C VAL A 18 40.68 9.91 50.31
N MET A 19 41.77 9.49 49.66
CA MET A 19 42.02 9.81 48.25
C MET A 19 41.07 8.99 47.37
N GLY A 20 39.81 9.44 47.32
CA GLY A 20 38.88 9.04 46.28
C GLY A 20 39.41 9.51 44.94
N VAL A 21 39.98 8.59 44.16
CA VAL A 21 40.28 8.81 42.75
C VAL A 21 38.97 8.90 41.97
N PHE A 22 38.33 10.07 42.07
CA PHE A 22 37.41 10.54 41.05
C PHE A 22 38.21 10.75 39.77
N SER A 23 38.32 9.70 38.96
CA SER A 23 38.47 9.89 37.51
C SER A 23 37.24 10.68 37.07
N PRO A 24 37.37 11.93 36.59
CA PRO A 24 36.28 12.53 35.86
C PRO A 24 36.04 11.65 34.65
N SER A 25 34.84 11.10 34.52
CA SER A 25 34.41 10.59 33.22
C SER A 25 34.42 11.79 32.28
N LEU A 26 35.28 11.74 31.26
CA LEU A 26 35.17 12.65 30.13
C LEU A 26 33.91 12.25 29.37
N ALA A 27 32.77 12.79 29.81
CA ALA A 27 31.63 12.92 28.93
C ALA A 27 32.12 13.69 27.70
N LEU A 28 31.98 13.09 26.51
CA LEU A 28 32.12 13.86 25.28
C LEU A 28 31.09 15.00 25.34
N ALA A 29 31.50 16.18 24.89
CA ALA A 29 30.53 17.24 24.64
C ALA A 29 29.71 16.81 23.42
N ASP A 30 28.40 16.67 23.61
CA ASP A 30 27.43 16.44 22.54
C ASP A 30 27.60 17.49 21.43
N VAL A 31 27.48 17.08 20.17
CA VAL A 31 27.68 17.97 19.02
C VAL A 31 26.54 18.99 18.97
N VAL A 32 26.83 20.23 19.35
CA VAL A 32 25.84 21.31 19.44
C VAL A 32 25.26 21.62 18.05
N PRO A 33 23.92 21.53 17.85
CA PRO A 33 23.28 21.95 16.62
C PRO A 33 23.42 23.45 16.37
N VAL A 34 23.76 23.81 15.14
CA VAL A 34 23.64 25.19 14.62
C VAL A 34 22.19 25.44 14.19
N SER A 35 21.71 26.67 14.35
CA SER A 35 20.34 27.05 13.96
C SER A 35 20.12 26.87 12.45
N ASN A 36 18.92 26.42 12.09
CA ASN A 36 18.49 26.17 10.72
C ASN A 36 18.23 27.50 9.98
N PRO A 37 18.87 27.76 8.83
CA PRO A 37 18.62 28.95 8.02
C PRO A 37 17.14 29.15 7.68
N LYS A 38 16.76 30.42 7.48
CA LYS A 38 15.41 30.79 7.05
C LYS A 38 15.41 31.05 5.55
N LEU A 39 14.43 30.47 4.85
CA LEU A 39 14.20 30.75 3.44
C LEU A 39 13.64 32.17 3.28
N SER A 40 14.21 32.93 2.35
CA SER A 40 13.52 34.03 1.70
C SER A 40 12.37 33.49 0.82
N ASP A 41 11.38 34.34 0.53
CA ASP A 41 10.22 33.93 -0.28
C ASP A 41 10.64 33.57 -1.70
N ALA A 42 10.56 32.28 -2.05
CA ALA A 42 11.21 31.73 -3.23
C ALA A 42 10.35 30.68 -3.93
N CYS A 43 9.51 31.13 -4.87
CA CYS A 43 8.87 30.27 -5.85
C CYS A 43 9.88 29.78 -6.93
N GLY A 44 11.07 29.30 -6.52
CA GLY A 44 12.22 29.07 -7.40
C GLY A 44 13.48 28.48 -6.77
N LEU A 45 13.35 27.81 -5.60
CA LEU A 45 14.44 27.18 -4.86
C LEU A 45 15.33 26.24 -5.69
N ASP A 46 16.52 25.93 -5.18
CA ASP A 46 17.27 24.72 -5.53
C ASP A 46 17.05 23.67 -4.42
N ILE A 47 16.56 22.49 -4.80
CA ILE A 47 16.05 21.49 -3.84
C ILE A 47 16.72 20.14 -4.03
N MET A 48 17.33 19.61 -2.96
CA MET A 48 17.77 18.21 -2.93
C MET A 48 16.76 17.33 -2.20
N LEU A 49 16.15 16.40 -2.93
CA LEU A 49 15.34 15.33 -2.36
C LEU A 49 16.30 14.21 -1.88
N VAL A 50 16.48 14.11 -0.57
CA VAL A 50 17.41 13.16 0.07
C VAL A 50 16.62 11.99 0.63
N MET A 51 16.55 10.90 -0.14
CA MET A 51 15.60 9.80 0.05
C MET A 51 16.28 8.55 0.63
N ASP A 52 15.83 8.13 1.80
CA ASP A 52 16.25 6.88 2.45
C ASP A 52 15.79 5.64 1.66
N ARG A 53 16.71 4.70 1.47
CA ARG A 53 16.52 3.39 0.82
C ARG A 53 17.04 2.23 1.69
N SER A 54 17.18 2.46 2.99
CA SER A 54 17.63 1.49 3.99
C SER A 54 16.71 0.27 4.09
N GLY A 55 17.21 -0.78 4.75
CA GLY A 55 16.56 -2.10 4.82
C GLY A 55 15.34 -2.17 5.75
N SER A 56 14.98 -1.09 6.45
CA SER A 56 13.74 -0.96 7.23
C SER A 56 12.52 -0.74 6.33
N ILE A 57 12.67 0.06 5.27
CA ILE A 57 11.58 0.48 4.39
C ILE A 57 11.14 -0.66 3.47
N SER A 58 9.90 -1.13 3.61
CA SER A 58 9.36 -2.21 2.77
C SER A 58 9.04 -1.75 1.33
N SER A 59 8.81 -2.69 0.43
CA SER A 59 8.47 -2.38 -0.97
C SER A 59 7.16 -1.59 -1.14
N LEU A 60 6.21 -1.72 -0.20
CA LEU A 60 4.98 -0.93 -0.20
C LEU A 60 5.26 0.52 0.21
N GLU A 61 6.00 0.71 1.30
CA GLU A 61 6.39 2.00 1.86
C GLU A 61 7.30 2.77 0.88
N MET A 62 8.23 2.08 0.23
CA MET A 62 9.05 2.59 -0.87
C MET A 62 8.20 3.09 -2.05
N THR A 63 7.13 2.36 -2.40
CA THR A 63 6.18 2.75 -3.47
C THR A 63 5.38 3.99 -3.06
N GLN A 64 4.97 4.09 -1.79
CA GLN A 64 4.25 5.25 -1.25
C GLN A 64 5.16 6.48 -1.20
N MET A 65 6.40 6.34 -0.72
CA MET A 65 7.41 7.41 -0.67
C MET A 65 7.77 7.91 -2.07
N ASN A 66 7.98 7.02 -3.04
CA ASN A 66 8.14 7.40 -4.44
C ASN A 66 6.92 8.16 -4.99
N THR A 67 5.71 7.70 -4.68
CA THR A 67 4.47 8.36 -5.14
C THR A 67 4.36 9.77 -4.56
N ALA A 68 4.67 9.94 -3.28
CA ALA A 68 4.68 11.24 -2.60
C ALA A 68 5.75 12.19 -3.16
N ALA A 69 6.99 11.71 -3.32
CA ALA A 69 8.09 12.50 -3.88
C ALA A 69 7.80 12.95 -5.32
N LYS A 70 7.24 12.08 -6.17
CA LYS A 70 6.86 12.46 -7.55
C LYS A 70 5.69 13.45 -7.60
N ALA A 71 4.77 13.41 -6.63
CA ALA A 71 3.71 14.41 -6.48
C ALA A 71 4.25 15.77 -6.00
N PHE A 72 5.28 15.77 -5.12
CA PHE A 72 6.02 16.98 -4.75
C PHE A 72 6.70 17.62 -5.97
N VAL A 73 7.36 16.82 -6.81
CA VAL A 73 7.96 17.29 -8.07
C VAL A 73 6.91 17.94 -9.00
N ASP A 74 5.73 17.33 -9.14
CA ASP A 74 4.62 17.89 -9.96
C ASP A 74 4.03 19.20 -9.41
N ALA A 75 4.09 19.43 -8.09
CA ALA A 75 3.55 20.64 -7.47
C ALA A 75 4.39 21.89 -7.82
N PHE A 76 5.71 21.73 -7.93
CA PHE A 76 6.63 22.79 -8.36
C PHE A 76 6.78 22.84 -9.89
N LEU A 77 7.10 21.71 -10.52
CA LEU A 77 7.65 21.69 -11.88
C LEU A 77 6.62 21.24 -12.94
N PRO A 78 6.55 21.88 -14.12
CA PRO A 78 7.39 22.98 -14.61
C PRO A 78 6.82 24.38 -14.30
N SER A 79 5.97 24.51 -13.27
CA SER A 79 5.24 25.74 -12.95
C SER A 79 6.10 26.83 -12.32
N THR A 80 7.19 26.46 -11.64
CA THR A 80 8.15 27.35 -11.00
C THR A 80 9.54 27.25 -11.65
N PRO A 81 10.36 28.32 -11.59
CA PRO A 81 11.81 28.27 -11.88
C PRO A 81 12.61 27.56 -10.76
N THR A 82 12.10 26.47 -10.20
CA THR A 82 12.81 25.58 -9.26
C THR A 82 13.73 24.63 -10.05
N LEU A 83 14.83 24.18 -9.46
CA LEU A 83 15.49 22.94 -9.86
C LEU A 83 15.39 21.92 -8.73
N MET A 84 15.35 20.63 -9.09
CA MET A 84 15.39 19.53 -8.13
C MET A 84 16.48 18.54 -8.51
N GLY A 85 17.24 18.10 -7.51
CA GLY A 85 18.13 16.94 -7.57
C GLY A 85 17.63 15.83 -6.64
N VAL A 86 18.22 14.64 -6.77
CA VAL A 86 17.88 13.46 -5.97
C VAL A 86 19.15 12.79 -5.48
N VAL A 87 19.31 12.74 -4.16
CA VAL A 87 20.23 11.82 -3.48
C VAL A 87 19.41 10.66 -2.95
N ASN A 88 19.79 9.43 -3.29
CA ASN A 88 19.31 8.25 -2.61
C ASN A 88 20.38 7.79 -1.61
N PHE A 89 20.01 7.30 -0.44
CA PHE A 89 20.98 6.84 0.56
C PHE A 89 20.59 5.55 1.27
N GLY A 90 21.57 4.87 1.84
CA GLY A 90 21.42 3.65 2.62
C GLY A 90 22.63 3.51 3.53
N SER A 91 23.46 2.48 3.32
CA SER A 91 24.79 2.39 3.96
C SER A 91 25.76 3.48 3.47
N PHE A 92 25.53 4.03 2.28
CA PHE A 92 26.22 5.16 1.68
C PHE A 92 25.23 5.96 0.82
N ALA A 93 25.64 7.11 0.29
CA ALA A 93 24.81 7.97 -0.55
C ALA A 93 25.18 7.87 -2.04
N ALA A 94 24.19 8.16 -2.90
CA ALA A 94 24.37 8.30 -4.34
C ALA A 94 23.59 9.52 -4.84
N LEU A 95 24.30 10.48 -5.43
CA LEU A 95 23.71 11.55 -6.22
C LEU A 95 23.20 10.94 -7.53
N ASP A 96 21.92 10.56 -7.55
CA ASP A 96 21.29 9.94 -8.72
C ASP A 96 20.86 10.99 -9.75
N GLN A 97 20.42 12.16 -9.31
CA GLN A 97 20.01 13.25 -10.19
C GLN A 97 20.64 14.57 -9.72
N THR A 98 21.41 15.20 -10.60
CA THR A 98 21.87 16.59 -10.45
C THR A 98 20.71 17.57 -10.58
N LEU A 99 20.85 18.79 -10.06
CA LEU A 99 19.83 19.85 -10.15
C LEU A 99 19.35 20.03 -11.59
N THR A 100 18.03 19.86 -11.80
CA THR A 100 17.38 20.03 -13.11
C THR A 100 15.91 20.46 -12.96
N SER A 101 15.33 21.05 -14.01
CA SER A 101 13.89 21.27 -14.14
C SER A 101 13.19 20.19 -14.98
N THR A 102 13.94 19.21 -15.51
CA THR A 102 13.37 18.10 -16.30
C THR A 102 12.63 17.10 -15.40
N VAL A 103 11.33 17.30 -15.23
CA VAL A 103 10.42 16.43 -14.46
C VAL A 103 10.60 14.94 -14.75
N ILE A 104 10.83 14.56 -16.02
CA ILE A 104 10.98 13.15 -16.43
C ILE A 104 12.26 12.53 -15.84
N ASP A 105 13.37 13.26 -15.81
CA ASP A 105 14.67 12.75 -15.33
C ASP A 105 14.61 12.51 -13.81
N ILE A 106 14.11 13.51 -13.07
CA ILE A 106 13.89 13.46 -11.62
C ILE A 106 13.00 12.27 -11.25
N LYS A 107 11.84 12.13 -11.90
CA LYS A 107 10.90 11.02 -11.60
C LYS A 107 11.49 9.65 -11.95
N THR A 108 12.27 9.56 -13.04
CA THR A 108 12.97 8.33 -13.41
C THR A 108 13.99 7.92 -12.34
N LYS A 109 14.69 8.88 -11.73
CA LYS A 109 15.65 8.62 -10.64
C LYS A 109 15.03 8.40 -9.26
N ILE A 110 13.81 8.88 -9.03
CA ILE A 110 12.99 8.46 -7.88
C ILE A 110 12.55 6.98 -8.04
N ASP A 111 12.08 6.59 -9.23
CA ASP A 111 11.58 5.23 -9.52
C ASP A 111 12.65 4.18 -9.86
N SER A 112 13.89 4.58 -10.12
CA SER A 112 15.02 3.68 -10.37
C SER A 112 16.29 4.24 -9.72
N PRO A 113 16.37 4.20 -8.38
CA PRO A 113 17.55 4.65 -7.63
C PRO A 113 18.73 3.70 -7.82
N SER A 114 19.94 4.21 -7.62
CA SER A 114 21.16 3.42 -7.51
C SER A 114 21.14 2.55 -6.24
N PHE A 115 21.86 1.43 -6.25
CA PHE A 115 22.00 0.59 -5.05
C PHE A 115 22.93 1.26 -4.03
N VAL A 116 22.43 1.47 -2.81
CA VAL A 116 23.05 2.28 -1.76
C VAL A 116 23.29 1.53 -0.43
N GLY A 117 23.15 0.20 -0.42
CA GLY A 117 23.27 -0.63 0.77
C GLY A 117 21.94 -0.85 1.50
N PHE A 118 22.01 -1.10 2.82
CA PHE A 118 20.84 -1.50 3.64
C PHE A 118 20.83 -0.89 5.06
N LEU A 119 21.86 -0.15 5.45
CA LEU A 119 21.89 0.62 6.71
C LEU A 119 21.32 2.04 6.44
N THR A 120 21.43 2.93 7.42
CA THR A 120 20.85 4.29 7.38
C THR A 120 21.95 5.32 7.68
N ASN A 121 22.53 5.93 6.64
CA ASN A 121 23.70 6.83 6.75
C ASN A 121 23.29 8.28 6.45
N TRP A 122 22.85 8.99 7.48
CA TRP A 122 22.43 10.39 7.36
C TRP A 122 23.59 11.35 7.05
N GLU A 123 24.80 11.07 7.53
CA GLU A 123 25.98 11.92 7.29
C GLU A 123 26.31 11.97 5.80
N ASP A 124 26.53 10.82 5.18
CA ASP A 124 26.93 10.70 3.77
C ASP A 124 25.82 11.24 2.84
N ALA A 125 24.55 11.07 3.22
CA ALA A 125 23.39 11.62 2.53
C ALA A 125 23.38 13.17 2.52
N ILE A 126 23.62 13.78 3.68
CA ILE A 126 23.69 15.24 3.83
C ILE A 126 24.92 15.80 3.11
N LEU A 127 26.07 15.14 3.21
CA LEU A 127 27.29 15.55 2.49
C LEU A 127 27.12 15.46 0.97
N ALA A 128 26.49 14.40 0.44
CA ALA A 128 26.25 14.25 -0.99
C ALA A 128 25.26 15.30 -1.55
N ALA A 129 24.24 15.67 -0.77
CA ALA A 129 23.31 16.74 -1.15
C ALA A 129 23.97 18.12 -1.09
N THR A 130 24.73 18.39 -0.01
CA THR A 130 25.51 19.63 0.15
C THR A 130 26.52 19.81 -0.99
N ALA A 131 27.15 18.74 -1.46
CA ALA A 131 28.13 18.80 -2.56
C ALA A 131 27.54 19.12 -3.95
N GLU A 132 26.22 18.99 -4.13
CA GLU A 132 25.50 19.38 -5.35
C GLU A 132 24.96 20.81 -5.26
N LEU A 133 24.44 21.21 -4.08
CA LEU A 133 24.00 22.58 -3.76
C LEU A 133 25.17 23.57 -3.69
N GLU A 134 26.35 23.13 -3.26
CA GLU A 134 27.62 23.88 -3.38
C GLU A 134 28.36 23.59 -4.71
N GLY A 135 27.65 23.02 -5.67
CA GLY A 135 28.20 22.37 -6.85
C GLY A 135 28.36 23.28 -8.07
N ALA A 136 28.59 22.65 -9.24
CA ALA A 136 28.69 23.35 -10.52
C ALA A 136 27.32 23.54 -11.21
N ASN A 137 26.25 22.97 -10.65
CA ASN A 137 24.88 23.04 -11.17
C ASN A 137 24.00 24.03 -10.38
N ASP A 138 24.51 24.52 -9.25
CA ASP A 138 23.90 25.51 -8.37
C ASP A 138 23.61 26.87 -9.06
N ARG A 139 22.66 27.62 -8.48
CA ARG A 139 22.31 28.99 -8.86
C ARG A 139 22.23 29.87 -7.61
N THR A 140 22.93 30.99 -7.64
CA THR A 140 23.00 31.99 -6.55
C THR A 140 21.72 32.16 -5.70
N ASP A 141 21.81 31.75 -4.44
CA ASP A 141 20.75 31.65 -3.42
C ASP A 141 20.01 32.97 -3.17
N ALA A 142 20.70 34.09 -3.37
CA ALA A 142 20.10 35.42 -3.28
C ALA A 142 18.89 35.59 -4.23
N THR A 143 18.73 34.66 -5.17
CA THR A 143 17.57 34.49 -6.05
C THR A 143 16.95 33.08 -6.02
N HIS A 144 17.70 32.03 -5.63
CA HIS A 144 17.23 30.63 -5.63
C HIS A 144 17.69 29.88 -4.36
N PRO A 145 17.10 30.15 -3.18
CA PRO A 145 17.62 29.63 -1.91
C PRO A 145 17.60 28.11 -1.81
N ASP A 146 18.63 27.56 -1.15
CA ASP A 146 18.83 26.12 -1.00
C ASP A 146 17.93 25.45 0.05
N LEU A 147 17.37 24.29 -0.33
CA LEU A 147 16.57 23.44 0.54
C LEU A 147 16.95 21.95 0.41
N LEU A 148 17.54 21.39 1.46
CA LEU A 148 17.76 19.96 1.61
C LEU A 148 16.57 19.32 2.33
N ILE A 149 15.82 18.44 1.66
CA ILE A 149 14.68 17.72 2.26
C ILE A 149 15.10 16.28 2.57
N MET A 150 15.24 15.98 3.87
CA MET A 150 15.76 14.73 4.40
C MET A 150 14.63 13.78 4.80
N PHE A 151 14.35 12.77 3.97
CA PHE A 151 13.36 11.72 4.23
C PHE A 151 14.02 10.52 4.91
N SER A 152 13.49 10.01 6.02
CA SER A 152 13.95 8.76 6.65
C SER A 152 12.87 8.15 7.56
N ASP A 153 12.87 6.82 7.72
CA ASP A 153 11.92 6.10 8.58
C ASP A 153 12.44 5.82 9.99
N GLY A 154 13.74 6.04 10.23
CA GLY A 154 14.41 5.78 11.50
C GLY A 154 15.66 6.64 11.72
N ASP A 155 16.29 6.46 12.87
CA ASP A 155 17.56 7.12 13.22
C ASP A 155 18.75 6.53 12.41
N PRO A 156 19.87 7.25 12.25
CA PRO A 156 21.03 6.72 11.55
C PRO A 156 21.64 5.50 12.27
N THR A 157 22.08 4.52 11.49
CA THR A 157 22.62 3.23 11.95
C THR A 157 24.04 2.94 11.43
N THR A 158 24.61 3.89 10.68
CA THR A 158 26.02 3.89 10.28
C THR A 158 26.44 5.30 9.82
N SER A 159 27.73 5.56 9.79
CA SER A 159 28.34 6.81 9.34
C SER A 159 29.72 6.54 8.73
N SER A 160 30.22 7.49 7.93
CA SER A 160 31.55 7.46 7.30
C SER A 160 32.58 8.30 8.09
N GLY A 161 32.12 9.09 9.05
CA GLY A 161 32.87 10.04 9.86
C GLY A 161 33.76 9.41 10.93
N SER A 162 34.09 10.23 11.94
CA SER A 162 35.12 9.88 12.94
C SER A 162 34.67 9.98 14.40
N LEU A 163 33.44 10.44 14.65
CA LEU A 163 32.81 10.37 15.96
C LEU A 163 32.26 8.95 16.19
N SER A 164 32.08 8.58 17.45
CA SER A 164 31.62 7.24 17.86
C SER A 164 30.11 7.02 17.79
N ASP A 165 29.37 8.04 17.38
CA ASP A 165 27.91 8.05 17.30
C ASP A 165 27.51 8.55 15.90
N ASP A 166 26.66 7.79 15.22
CA ASP A 166 26.32 8.01 13.81
C ASP A 166 25.45 9.28 13.62
N LEU A 167 24.66 9.64 14.63
CA LEU A 167 23.86 10.86 14.64
C LEU A 167 24.75 12.08 14.87
N ASP A 168 25.72 12.01 15.79
CA ASP A 168 26.67 13.10 15.99
C ASP A 168 27.52 13.39 14.74
N ASN A 169 27.93 12.37 13.97
CA ASN A 169 28.55 12.57 12.65
C ASN A 169 27.58 13.29 11.67
N ALA A 170 26.30 12.89 11.65
CA ALA A 170 25.28 13.57 10.84
C ALA A 170 25.01 15.03 11.29
N VAL A 171 25.12 15.36 12.58
CA VAL A 171 25.04 16.75 13.07
C VAL A 171 26.24 17.57 12.59
N VAL A 172 27.44 17.00 12.52
CA VAL A 172 28.62 17.69 11.93
C VAL A 172 28.37 18.00 10.45
N ALA A 173 27.86 17.06 9.67
CA ALA A 173 27.51 17.29 8.26
C ALA A 173 26.41 18.36 8.11
N ALA A 174 25.33 18.25 8.89
CA ALA A 174 24.22 19.21 8.88
C ALA A 174 24.67 20.63 9.28
N ASN A 175 25.53 20.75 10.30
CA ASN A 175 26.11 22.02 10.71
C ASN A 175 27.05 22.60 9.65
N GLY A 176 27.69 21.75 8.83
CA GLY A 176 28.43 22.19 7.64
C GLY A 176 27.52 22.91 6.64
N ALA A 177 26.45 22.24 6.20
CA ALA A 177 25.47 22.80 5.26
C ALA A 177 24.84 24.12 5.78
N LYS A 178 24.36 24.12 7.03
CA LYS A 178 23.76 25.29 7.69
C LYS A 178 24.73 26.44 8.00
N MET A 179 26.04 26.24 7.79
CA MET A 179 27.07 27.28 7.92
C MET A 179 27.82 27.53 6.62
N SER A 180 27.29 27.07 5.49
CA SER A 180 27.96 27.30 4.21
C SER A 180 28.01 28.78 3.84
N SER A 181 29.01 29.11 3.01
CA SER A 181 29.41 30.48 2.68
C SER A 181 29.99 30.63 1.27
N SER A 182 29.94 29.58 0.44
CA SER A 182 30.29 29.67 -0.98
C SER A 182 29.14 30.29 -1.78
N THR A 183 27.90 29.92 -1.44
CA THR A 183 26.65 30.32 -2.09
C THR A 183 25.80 31.09 -1.06
N MET A 184 25.15 30.41 -0.09
CA MET A 184 24.66 30.91 1.20
C MET A 184 24.35 29.72 2.16
N PRO A 185 23.80 29.94 3.38
CA PRO A 185 23.47 28.86 4.30
C PRO A 185 22.24 28.02 3.88
N ILE A 186 22.46 26.73 3.61
CA ILE A 186 21.43 25.75 3.22
C ILE A 186 20.41 25.51 4.35
N ARG A 187 19.10 25.56 4.06
CA ARG A 187 18.06 25.10 5.00
C ARG A 187 17.86 23.59 4.91
N ILE A 188 17.78 22.93 6.07
CA ILE A 188 17.45 21.50 6.17
C ILE A 188 16.00 21.34 6.64
N LEU A 189 15.21 20.52 5.95
CA LEU A 189 13.87 20.11 6.36
C LEU A 189 13.86 18.61 6.64
N GLY A 190 13.54 18.23 7.88
CA GLY A 190 13.34 16.84 8.26
C GLY A 190 11.96 16.34 7.88
N VAL A 191 11.88 15.18 7.24
CA VAL A 191 10.63 14.45 6.98
C VAL A 191 10.76 13.04 7.56
N GLY A 192 10.39 12.90 8.83
CA GLY A 192 10.36 11.62 9.52
C GLY A 192 9.09 10.85 9.14
N ILE A 193 9.25 9.56 8.78
CA ILE A 193 8.15 8.76 8.25
C ILE A 193 7.85 7.54 9.16
N GLY A 194 6.62 7.43 9.63
CA GLY A 194 6.17 6.34 10.48
C GLY A 194 6.68 6.40 11.93
N SER A 195 6.60 5.27 12.64
CA SER A 195 6.76 5.22 14.11
C SER A 195 8.16 4.93 14.62
N SER A 196 9.12 4.62 13.75
CA SER A 196 10.50 4.25 14.14
C SER A 196 11.45 5.45 14.22
N VAL A 197 10.95 6.65 13.93
CA VAL A 197 11.74 7.88 13.81
C VAL A 197 11.77 8.66 15.12
N THR A 198 12.97 9.05 15.59
CA THR A 198 13.10 9.84 16.82
C THR A 198 13.14 11.33 16.49
N VAL A 199 12.13 12.08 16.97
CA VAL A 199 12.00 13.52 16.68
C VAL A 199 13.28 14.30 17.05
N SER A 200 13.89 14.00 18.20
CA SER A 200 15.11 14.68 18.66
C SER A 200 16.34 14.47 17.76
N SER A 201 16.36 13.42 16.93
CA SER A 201 17.41 13.21 15.92
C SER A 201 17.26 14.20 14.77
N PHE A 202 16.03 14.41 14.31
CA PHE A 202 15.71 15.47 13.35
C PHE A 202 15.88 16.87 13.94
N GLU A 203 15.61 17.08 15.24
CA GLU A 203 15.95 18.34 15.94
C GLU A 203 17.46 18.58 15.90
N LYS A 204 18.27 17.56 16.22
CA LYS A 204 19.74 17.62 16.19
C LYS A 204 20.31 18.06 14.84
N ILE A 205 19.78 17.58 13.71
CA ILE A 205 20.26 18.03 12.38
C ILE A 205 19.65 19.36 11.92
N THR A 206 18.47 19.77 12.42
CA THR A 206 17.80 21.02 12.00
C THR A 206 18.13 22.21 12.90
N ASN A 207 17.37 22.47 13.97
CA ASN A 207 17.45 23.70 14.78
C ASN A 207 17.88 23.47 16.25
N GLY A 208 17.99 22.21 16.69
CA GLY A 208 18.21 21.83 18.09
C GLY A 208 16.97 22.06 18.97
N VAL A 209 17.16 22.46 20.22
CA VAL A 209 16.06 22.69 21.16
C VAL A 209 15.24 23.91 20.73
N GLY A 210 13.94 23.71 20.50
CA GLY A 210 13.03 24.76 20.00
C GLY A 210 12.73 24.71 18.50
N THR A 211 13.18 23.65 17.82
CA THR A 211 12.85 23.32 16.42
C THR A 211 11.33 23.30 16.16
N SER A 212 10.89 23.80 15.00
CA SER A 212 9.48 23.75 14.60
C SER A 212 9.11 22.38 14.02
N SER A 213 8.54 21.51 14.84
CA SER A 213 7.99 20.21 14.41
C SER A 213 6.46 20.25 14.26
N ILE A 214 5.95 19.62 13.19
CA ILE A 214 4.51 19.45 12.94
C ILE A 214 4.14 17.99 12.71
N VAL A 215 2.90 17.63 13.08
CA VAL A 215 2.25 16.36 12.75
C VAL A 215 0.99 16.69 11.94
N PRO A 216 0.83 16.21 10.69
CA PRO A 216 -0.40 16.40 9.91
C PRO A 216 -1.62 15.85 10.68
N PRO A 217 -2.79 16.52 10.64
CA PRO A 217 -3.18 17.56 9.69
C PRO A 217 -2.85 19.00 10.11
N ALA A 218 -1.91 19.23 11.04
CA ALA A 218 -1.41 20.59 11.29
C ALA A 218 -0.81 21.19 10.01
N SER A 219 -1.05 22.49 9.79
CA SER A 219 -0.56 23.21 8.61
C SER A 219 0.96 23.27 8.58
N VAL A 220 1.54 22.88 7.44
CA VAL A 220 2.96 23.11 7.13
C VAL A 220 3.16 24.58 6.79
N THR A 221 4.34 25.12 7.11
CA THR A 221 4.77 26.49 6.78
C THR A 221 6.21 26.47 6.26
N LYS A 222 6.65 27.52 5.55
CA LYS A 222 8.09 27.70 5.17
C LYS A 222 9.06 27.66 6.37
N ASP A 223 8.55 28.00 7.57
CA ASP A 223 9.28 27.99 8.83
C ASP A 223 9.30 26.62 9.55
N THR A 224 8.54 25.64 9.07
CA THR A 224 8.54 24.26 9.58
C THR A 224 9.91 23.62 9.35
N ASP A 225 10.52 23.08 10.40
CA ASP A 225 11.83 22.42 10.37
C ASP A 225 11.72 20.89 10.32
N ILE A 226 10.67 20.32 10.94
CA ILE A 226 10.40 18.87 10.95
C ILE A 226 8.93 18.60 10.62
N ILE A 227 8.71 17.65 9.72
CA ILE A 227 7.42 17.05 9.40
C ILE A 227 7.46 15.59 9.88
N LEU A 228 6.47 15.17 10.66
CA LEU A 228 6.28 13.78 11.10
C LEU A 228 5.02 13.23 10.43
N SER A 229 5.17 12.33 9.47
CA SER A 229 4.08 11.83 8.61
C SER A 229 4.06 10.30 8.56
N ASP A 230 2.95 9.67 8.15
CA ASP A 230 2.93 8.25 7.79
C ASP A 230 3.11 8.10 6.27
N PHE A 231 3.61 6.94 5.80
CA PHE A 231 3.70 6.62 4.36
C PHE A 231 2.34 6.76 3.64
N GLY A 232 1.23 6.49 4.32
CA GLY A 232 -0.13 6.66 3.78
C GLY A 232 -0.60 8.11 3.64
N THR A 233 -0.02 9.06 4.39
CA THR A 233 -0.40 10.49 4.36
C THR A 233 0.64 11.38 3.68
N LEU A 234 1.88 10.89 3.52
CA LEU A 234 3.05 11.62 3.01
C LEU A 234 2.80 12.37 1.69
N ALA A 235 2.02 11.83 0.76
CA ALA A 235 1.68 12.51 -0.49
C ALA A 235 0.86 13.79 -0.27
N THR A 236 -0.12 13.75 0.63
CA THR A 236 -0.90 14.94 1.04
C THR A 236 -0.02 15.92 1.81
N THR A 237 0.82 15.40 2.70
CA THR A 237 1.75 16.21 3.51
C THR A 237 2.75 16.98 2.65
N LEU A 238 3.31 16.34 1.62
CA LEU A 238 4.20 17.00 0.67
C LEU A 238 3.47 17.96 -0.28
N GLY A 239 2.23 17.67 -0.68
CA GLY A 239 1.38 18.64 -1.40
C GLY A 239 1.18 19.93 -0.59
N ASN A 240 0.90 19.79 0.71
CA ASN A 240 0.76 20.94 1.62
C ASN A 240 2.08 21.70 1.81
N LEU A 241 3.22 21.00 1.91
CA LEU A 241 4.55 21.62 1.95
C LEU A 241 4.86 22.41 0.68
N ALA A 242 4.57 21.84 -0.50
CA ALA A 242 4.79 22.51 -1.78
C ALA A 242 3.97 23.79 -1.88
N ASN A 243 2.69 23.74 -1.49
CA ASN A 243 1.85 24.94 -1.39
C ASN A 243 2.46 25.96 -0.41
N ALA A 244 2.84 25.57 0.80
CA ALA A 244 3.41 26.47 1.82
C ALA A 244 4.80 27.05 1.48
N LEU A 245 5.51 26.49 0.49
CA LEU A 245 6.76 27.02 -0.06
C LEU A 245 6.54 27.89 -1.32
N CYS A 246 5.45 27.66 -2.06
CA CYS A 246 5.09 28.39 -3.27
C CYS A 246 4.05 29.50 -3.07
N GLU A 247 3.34 29.52 -1.93
CA GLU A 247 2.49 30.63 -1.52
C GLU A 247 3.30 31.94 -1.53
N PRO A 248 2.79 33.03 -2.11
CA PRO A 248 3.45 34.33 -2.01
C PRO A 248 3.46 34.72 -0.54
N GLY A 249 4.64 34.64 0.08
CA GLY A 249 4.80 34.83 1.52
C GLY A 249 4.21 36.16 1.98
N ASP A 250 3.68 36.17 3.21
CA ASP A 250 2.96 37.30 3.80
C ASP A 250 3.80 38.59 3.71
N HIS A 251 3.52 39.38 2.69
CA HIS A 251 4.33 40.53 2.33
C HIS A 251 4.02 41.67 3.29
N ASP A 252 4.85 41.80 4.32
CA ASP A 252 5.01 43.02 5.13
C ASP A 252 5.64 44.19 4.31
N VAL A 253 5.49 44.13 2.98
CA VAL A 253 5.67 45.18 1.99
C VAL A 253 4.27 45.71 1.68
N PRO A 254 3.96 47.01 1.92
CA PRO A 254 2.59 47.52 1.85
C PRO A 254 2.05 47.63 0.41
N CYS A 255 1.68 46.50 -0.18
CA CYS A 255 0.89 46.37 -1.40
C CYS A 255 -0.57 46.72 -1.10
N CYS A 256 -0.86 48.02 -0.96
CA CYS A 256 -2.08 48.59 -0.40
C CYS A 256 -3.39 48.02 -0.99
N GLY A 257 -4.02 47.09 -0.29
CA GLY A 257 -5.35 46.56 -0.62
C GLY A 257 -5.54 45.16 -0.04
N ASP A 258 -6.77 44.84 0.34
CA ASP A 258 -7.13 43.55 0.93
C ASP A 258 -7.69 42.62 -0.15
N ASP A 259 -7.24 41.37 -0.21
CA ASP A 259 -7.94 40.35 -0.99
C ASP A 259 -8.89 39.58 -0.07
N THR A 260 -10.14 39.44 -0.50
CA THR A 260 -11.21 38.82 0.29
C THR A 260 -11.82 37.70 -0.53
N VAL A 261 -11.37 36.47 -0.29
CA VAL A 261 -11.91 35.27 -0.95
C VAL A 261 -13.01 34.69 -0.07
N GLU A 262 -14.25 34.74 -0.55
CA GLU A 262 -15.45 34.21 0.11
C GLU A 262 -15.94 33.00 -0.70
N ASN A 263 -16.27 31.87 -0.05
CA ASN A 263 -16.57 30.62 -0.74
C ASN A 263 -17.77 29.87 -0.11
N GLU A 264 -18.93 29.84 -0.78
CA GLU A 264 -20.23 29.41 -0.23
C GLU A 264 -20.86 28.25 -1.05
N ASN A 265 -20.79 27.00 -0.59
CA ASN A 265 -20.96 25.84 -1.49
C ASN A 265 -22.16 24.90 -1.18
N GLU A 266 -23.25 24.97 -1.96
CA GLU A 266 -24.46 24.09 -1.91
C GLU A 266 -25.02 23.69 -3.33
N ALA A 267 -25.38 22.41 -3.60
CA ALA A 267 -26.16 21.87 -4.76
C ALA A 267 -26.40 20.32 -4.65
N VAL A 268 -26.46 19.50 -5.74
CA VAL A 268 -26.90 18.06 -5.77
C VAL A 268 -26.22 17.16 -6.86
N VAL A 269 -25.91 15.87 -6.60
CA VAL A 269 -25.47 14.82 -7.57
C VAL A 269 -25.96 13.40 -7.20
N VAL A 270 -26.71 12.70 -8.05
CA VAL A 270 -27.20 11.32 -7.75
C VAL A 270 -26.64 10.29 -8.75
N ASN A 271 -26.03 9.21 -8.26
CA ASN A 271 -25.48 8.10 -9.07
C ASN A 271 -26.05 6.74 -8.68
N VAL A 272 -26.11 5.80 -9.63
CA VAL A 272 -26.48 4.40 -9.40
C VAL A 272 -25.54 3.48 -10.17
N VAL A 273 -24.93 2.49 -9.49
CA VAL A 273 -24.10 1.44 -10.12
C VAL A 273 -24.51 0.08 -9.58
N GLY A 274 -24.71 -0.87 -10.49
CA GLY A 274 -24.97 -2.27 -10.16
C GLY A 274 -23.92 -3.18 -10.81
N SER A 275 -23.29 -4.04 -10.02
CA SER A 275 -22.36 -5.09 -10.48
C SER A 275 -22.84 -6.44 -9.97
N SER A 276 -22.86 -7.48 -10.80
CA SER A 276 -23.23 -8.82 -10.37
C SER A 276 -22.43 -9.90 -11.08
N ALA A 277 -22.08 -10.94 -10.32
CA ALA A 277 -21.34 -12.11 -10.79
C ALA A 277 -22.08 -13.36 -10.31
N ASN A 278 -22.33 -14.30 -11.21
CA ASN A 278 -22.97 -15.58 -10.91
C ASN A 278 -22.22 -16.70 -11.63
N THR A 279 -21.78 -17.75 -10.91
CA THR A 279 -21.06 -18.89 -11.53
C THR A 279 -21.98 -19.98 -12.09
N GLY A 280 -23.26 -19.69 -12.25
CA GLY A 280 -24.22 -20.47 -13.02
C GLY A 280 -25.02 -21.48 -12.20
N GLY A 281 -26.13 -21.95 -12.78
CA GLY A 281 -26.86 -23.11 -12.28
C GLY A 281 -26.20 -24.40 -12.76
N ASN A 282 -25.20 -24.89 -12.04
CA ASN A 282 -24.42 -26.07 -12.45
C ASN A 282 -25.14 -27.36 -12.02
N SER A 283 -25.57 -28.16 -12.99
CA SER A 283 -26.21 -29.45 -12.76
C SER A 283 -25.37 -30.58 -13.37
N ALA A 284 -24.98 -31.57 -12.56
CA ALA A 284 -24.23 -32.74 -13.02
C ALA A 284 -25.03 -34.03 -12.76
N GLY A 285 -25.52 -34.66 -13.83
CA GLY A 285 -26.35 -35.86 -13.77
C GLY A 285 -25.61 -37.10 -13.25
N GLY A 286 -26.33 -37.93 -12.49
CA GLY A 286 -25.86 -39.24 -12.03
C GLY A 286 -25.90 -40.30 -13.11
N SER A 287 -25.17 -41.41 -12.91
CA SER A 287 -25.15 -42.53 -13.88
C SER A 287 -26.10 -43.66 -13.47
N THR A 288 -26.78 -44.27 -14.45
CA THR A 288 -27.60 -45.47 -14.26
C THR A 288 -26.83 -46.73 -14.65
N GLY A 289 -26.68 -47.66 -13.72
CA GLY A 289 -26.18 -49.02 -13.99
C GLY A 289 -27.18 -49.84 -14.81
N GLY A 290 -26.69 -50.66 -15.73
CA GLY A 290 -27.53 -51.44 -16.66
C GLY A 290 -28.24 -52.64 -16.01
N ASP A 291 -29.44 -52.95 -16.50
CA ASP A 291 -30.23 -54.11 -16.05
C ASP A 291 -29.53 -55.46 -16.28
N GLY A 292 -29.57 -56.32 -15.26
CA GLY A 292 -29.07 -57.70 -15.30
C GLY A 292 -29.99 -58.65 -16.07
N GLY A 293 -29.37 -59.58 -16.80
CA GLY A 293 -30.08 -60.49 -17.71
C GLY A 293 -30.95 -61.53 -17.00
N ARG A 294 -32.23 -61.63 -17.39
CA ARG A 294 -33.13 -62.70 -16.93
C ARG A 294 -32.67 -64.06 -17.45
N GLY A 295 -32.53 -65.05 -16.57
CA GLY A 295 -32.57 -66.46 -16.93
C GLY A 295 -33.94 -66.89 -17.49
N GLY A 296 -34.02 -68.15 -17.97
CA GLY A 296 -35.19 -68.77 -18.62
C GLY A 296 -36.43 -68.99 -17.73
N ARG A 297 -37.37 -69.89 -18.10
CA ARG A 297 -38.60 -70.16 -17.31
C ARG A 297 -39.13 -71.62 -17.31
N ILE A 298 -39.55 -72.18 -16.14
CA ILE A 298 -40.29 -73.46 -15.96
C ILE A 298 -41.79 -73.21 -16.21
N SER A 299 -42.45 -74.08 -16.97
CA SER A 299 -43.91 -74.35 -16.91
C SER A 299 -44.17 -75.70 -17.57
N ASN A 300 -44.86 -76.60 -16.89
CA ASN A 300 -45.08 -77.96 -17.35
C ASN A 300 -46.59 -78.26 -17.44
N ASP A 301 -47.12 -78.30 -18.65
CA ASP A 301 -48.53 -78.10 -18.93
C ASP A 301 -49.06 -79.26 -19.82
N GLY A 302 -49.01 -80.50 -19.32
CA GLY A 302 -49.81 -81.64 -19.82
C GLY A 302 -49.09 -83.01 -19.90
N GLY A 303 -49.84 -84.10 -19.66
CA GLY A 303 -49.31 -85.48 -19.56
C GLY A 303 -48.84 -85.89 -18.15
N ILE A 304 -48.26 -87.09 -18.01
CA ILE A 304 -47.68 -87.67 -16.77
C ILE A 304 -46.13 -87.57 -16.85
N GLN A 305 -45.38 -87.21 -15.79
CA GLN A 305 -44.13 -86.42 -15.95
C GLN A 305 -42.84 -86.81 -15.16
N THR A 306 -41.69 -87.07 -15.84
CA THR A 306 -40.33 -87.29 -15.24
C THR A 306 -39.09 -87.00 -16.17
N VAL A 307 -38.55 -85.75 -16.26
CA VAL A 307 -37.33 -85.36 -17.07
C VAL A 307 -36.15 -85.29 -16.14
N ASN A 308 -35.07 -85.98 -16.48
CA ASN A 308 -33.90 -85.99 -15.62
C ASN A 308 -32.86 -84.93 -16.08
N ASP A 309 -32.08 -84.43 -15.13
CA ASP A 309 -30.80 -83.74 -15.33
C ASP A 309 -30.78 -82.42 -16.14
N SER A 310 -31.93 -81.78 -16.39
CA SER A 310 -32.05 -80.56 -17.22
C SER A 310 -31.80 -79.24 -16.46
N SER A 311 -30.56 -78.77 -16.38
CA SER A 311 -30.22 -77.49 -15.74
C SER A 311 -30.44 -76.25 -16.62
N THR A 312 -30.46 -75.06 -16.00
CA THR A 312 -30.62 -73.75 -16.69
C THR A 312 -29.53 -72.75 -16.33
N GLY A 313 -29.31 -71.78 -17.23
CA GLY A 313 -28.34 -70.71 -17.02
C GLY A 313 -28.72 -69.78 -15.87
N ASN A 314 -27.70 -69.36 -15.12
CA ASN A 314 -27.82 -68.26 -14.15
C ASN A 314 -28.23 -66.97 -14.86
N GLY A 315 -28.89 -66.06 -14.14
CA GLY A 315 -29.08 -64.68 -14.57
C GLY A 315 -27.76 -63.93 -14.69
N GLY A 316 -27.69 -62.98 -15.61
CA GLY A 316 -26.57 -62.05 -15.70
C GLY A 316 -26.60 -61.08 -14.50
N ASN A 317 -25.45 -60.80 -13.90
CA ASN A 317 -25.37 -59.73 -12.89
C ASN A 317 -25.78 -58.39 -13.53
N GLY A 318 -26.39 -57.51 -12.75
CA GLY A 318 -26.61 -56.12 -13.13
C GLY A 318 -25.29 -55.36 -13.27
N GLY A 319 -25.28 -54.35 -14.12
CA GLY A 319 -24.16 -53.42 -14.24
C GLY A 319 -24.06 -52.54 -13.00
N ASN A 320 -22.88 -52.48 -12.39
CA ASN A 320 -22.56 -51.44 -11.41
C ASN A 320 -22.76 -50.07 -12.05
N ALA A 321 -23.25 -49.10 -11.28
CA ALA A 321 -23.28 -47.71 -11.73
C ALA A 321 -21.88 -47.10 -11.59
N GLY A 322 -21.60 -46.05 -12.37
CA GLY A 322 -20.39 -45.24 -12.24
C GLY A 322 -20.48 -44.26 -11.08
N VAL A 323 -19.45 -43.43 -10.92
CA VAL A 323 -19.49 -42.26 -10.01
C VAL A 323 -20.59 -41.29 -10.47
N GLY A 324 -21.18 -40.54 -9.54
CA GLY A 324 -22.13 -39.48 -9.87
C GLY A 324 -21.47 -38.28 -10.56
N GLY A 325 -22.27 -37.26 -10.89
CA GLY A 325 -21.74 -36.01 -11.42
C GLY A 325 -20.89 -35.24 -10.38
N GLU A 326 -19.79 -34.65 -10.81
CA GLU A 326 -19.03 -33.68 -9.99
C GLU A 326 -19.29 -32.26 -10.49
N VAL A 327 -19.65 -31.37 -9.56
CA VAL A 327 -19.77 -29.93 -9.77
C VAL A 327 -18.68 -29.24 -8.95
N ASN A 328 -17.78 -28.54 -9.63
CA ASN A 328 -16.81 -27.65 -9.00
C ASN A 328 -17.04 -26.23 -9.55
N SER A 329 -17.81 -25.41 -8.84
CA SER A 329 -18.11 -24.04 -9.28
C SER A 329 -17.00 -23.09 -8.86
N GLY A 330 -16.62 -22.18 -9.77
CA GLY A 330 -15.58 -21.20 -9.50
C GLY A 330 -15.98 -20.16 -8.43
N ASN A 331 -15.03 -19.30 -8.06
CA ASN A 331 -15.32 -18.13 -7.24
C ASN A 331 -16.17 -17.12 -8.03
N ALA A 332 -17.16 -16.52 -7.39
CA ALA A 332 -17.95 -15.40 -7.93
C ALA A 332 -17.49 -14.10 -7.28
N THR A 333 -16.91 -13.17 -8.05
CA THR A 333 -16.45 -11.87 -7.53
C THR A 333 -17.15 -10.73 -8.25
N ALA A 334 -17.97 -9.95 -7.53
CA ALA A 334 -18.63 -8.76 -8.05
C ALA A 334 -18.02 -7.49 -7.42
N ASN A 335 -17.36 -6.67 -8.24
CA ASN A 335 -16.76 -5.40 -7.81
C ASN A 335 -17.50 -4.21 -8.44
N ALA A 336 -17.71 -3.12 -7.68
CA ALA A 336 -18.26 -1.86 -8.17
C ALA A 336 -17.55 -0.65 -7.53
N SER A 337 -16.97 0.27 -8.32
CA SER A 337 -16.44 1.56 -7.85
C SER A 337 -17.03 2.72 -8.65
N LEU A 338 -17.01 3.94 -8.09
CA LEU A 338 -17.51 5.18 -8.68
C LEU A 338 -16.92 6.36 -7.90
N ASP A 339 -16.14 7.29 -8.51
CA ASP A 339 -15.14 8.11 -7.76
C ASP A 339 -14.96 9.60 -8.19
N ASN A 340 -14.51 10.48 -7.25
CA ASN A 340 -13.93 11.88 -7.28
C ASN A 340 -13.99 12.49 -5.82
N THR A 341 -13.76 13.75 -5.37
CA THR A 341 -13.69 15.16 -5.86
C THR A 341 -14.98 16.04 -5.93
N VAL A 342 -15.60 16.47 -4.80
CA VAL A 342 -16.67 17.52 -4.76
C VAL A 342 -16.20 18.88 -4.19
N ASN A 343 -16.75 19.99 -4.70
CA ASN A 343 -16.62 21.37 -4.23
C ASN A 343 -15.15 21.87 -4.10
N ASP A 344 -14.33 21.42 -5.04
CA ASP A 344 -12.88 21.61 -5.13
C ASP A 344 -12.50 22.99 -5.70
N ASN A 345 -12.33 23.99 -4.83
CA ASN A 345 -12.16 25.38 -5.24
C ASN A 345 -10.68 25.83 -5.13
N ASP A 346 -9.98 25.88 -6.27
CA ASP A 346 -8.64 26.48 -6.44
C ASP A 346 -8.80 27.98 -6.72
N THR A 347 -8.31 28.86 -5.84
CA THR A 347 -8.36 30.32 -6.07
C THR A 347 -6.98 30.93 -5.88
N SER A 348 -6.44 31.51 -6.96
CA SER A 348 -5.12 32.14 -7.00
C SER A 348 -5.22 33.59 -7.46
N ILE A 349 -4.58 34.49 -6.72
CA ILE A 349 -4.50 35.92 -7.05
C ILE A 349 -3.03 36.32 -7.19
N ASN A 350 -2.62 36.64 -8.42
CA ASN A 350 -1.29 37.16 -8.72
C ASN A 350 -1.36 38.69 -8.81
N ARG A 351 -0.91 39.37 -7.74
CA ARG A 351 -0.83 40.84 -7.63
C ARG A 351 0.29 41.49 -8.46
N CYS A 352 1.14 40.67 -9.10
CA CYS A 352 2.39 41.07 -9.75
C CYS A 352 2.42 40.66 -11.24
N ALA A 353 1.25 40.51 -11.89
CA ALA A 353 1.17 40.13 -13.30
C ALA A 353 1.40 41.34 -14.25
N CYS A 354 1.18 42.56 -13.77
CA CYS A 354 1.48 43.80 -14.49
C CYS A 354 3.00 44.08 -14.56
N PRO A 355 3.59 44.22 -15.77
CA PRO A 355 5.00 44.61 -15.91
C PRO A 355 5.19 46.12 -15.65
N GLY A 356 5.34 46.50 -14.38
CA GLY A 356 5.70 47.86 -13.97
C GLY A 356 5.76 48.05 -12.46
N THR A 357 6.63 48.94 -11.97
CA THR A 357 6.87 49.17 -10.53
C THR A 357 5.77 49.99 -9.82
N GLU A 358 4.58 50.08 -10.39
CA GLU A 358 3.43 50.81 -9.83
C GLU A 358 2.33 49.82 -9.43
N CYS A 359 2.44 49.25 -8.23
CA CYS A 359 1.37 48.44 -7.65
C CYS A 359 0.10 49.29 -7.51
N ARG A 360 -0.89 49.04 -8.39
CA ARG A 360 -2.18 49.75 -8.38
C ARG A 360 -3.07 49.22 -7.26
N GLY A 361 -2.78 49.71 -6.06
CA GLY A 361 -3.46 49.36 -4.82
C GLY A 361 -4.98 49.46 -4.93
N GLY A 362 -5.65 48.43 -4.45
CA GLY A 362 -7.10 48.29 -4.47
C GLY A 362 -7.50 46.85 -4.27
N SER A 363 -8.44 46.60 -3.36
CA SER A 363 -8.87 45.27 -2.92
C SER A 363 -9.36 44.36 -4.07
N THR A 364 -9.31 43.04 -3.85
CA THR A 364 -9.90 42.03 -4.76
C THR A 364 -10.87 41.15 -3.98
N VAL A 365 -12.18 41.34 -4.18
CA VAL A 365 -13.20 40.47 -3.58
C VAL A 365 -13.54 39.37 -4.57
N VAL A 366 -13.34 38.11 -4.15
CA VAL A 366 -13.59 36.91 -4.96
C VAL A 366 -14.63 36.07 -4.24
N ARG A 367 -15.92 36.29 -4.56
CA ARG A 367 -17.01 35.50 -3.99
C ARG A 367 -17.43 34.37 -4.94
N ASN A 368 -17.14 33.15 -4.53
CA ASN A 368 -17.32 31.90 -5.26
C ASN A 368 -18.48 31.11 -4.58
N VAL A 369 -19.44 30.56 -5.32
CA VAL A 369 -20.73 30.08 -4.72
C VAL A 369 -21.31 28.85 -5.44
N ASN A 370 -21.05 27.61 -4.98
CA ASN A 370 -21.34 26.38 -5.75
C ASN A 370 -21.21 25.06 -4.95
N GLY A 371 -22.23 24.19 -4.81
CA GLY A 371 -22.04 22.91 -4.07
C GLY A 371 -22.56 21.57 -4.63
N ALA A 372 -22.82 20.65 -3.70
CA ALA A 372 -23.16 19.25 -3.95
C ALA A 372 -23.92 18.61 -2.76
N GLU A 373 -24.82 17.68 -3.06
CA GLU A 373 -25.62 16.82 -2.17
C GLU A 373 -25.61 15.46 -2.86
N VAL A 374 -24.72 14.57 -2.44
CA VAL A 374 -24.37 13.41 -3.26
C VAL A 374 -25.13 12.15 -2.84
N GLY A 375 -26.08 11.69 -3.66
CA GLY A 375 -26.85 10.47 -3.44
C GLY A 375 -26.33 9.29 -4.26
N ASN A 376 -25.50 8.42 -3.68
CA ASN A 376 -24.96 7.26 -4.38
C ASN A 376 -25.66 5.95 -3.99
N LEU A 377 -26.08 5.17 -4.98
CA LEU A 377 -26.60 3.81 -4.83
C LEU A 377 -25.70 2.82 -5.55
N VAL A 378 -24.63 2.37 -4.88
CA VAL A 378 -23.67 1.38 -5.43
C VAL A 378 -23.91 0.01 -4.82
N SER A 379 -24.47 -0.88 -5.65
CA SER A 379 -24.79 -2.26 -5.32
C SER A 379 -23.82 -3.22 -6.01
N SER A 380 -23.29 -4.18 -5.26
CA SER A 380 -22.63 -5.36 -5.80
C SER A 380 -23.34 -6.61 -5.28
N GLY A 381 -23.52 -7.62 -6.13
CA GLY A 381 -24.14 -8.89 -5.76
C GLY A 381 -23.46 -10.09 -6.41
N ALA A 382 -22.66 -10.83 -5.64
CA ALA A 382 -22.03 -12.08 -6.07
C ALA A 382 -22.81 -13.30 -5.55
N ASP A 383 -22.94 -14.33 -6.38
CA ASP A 383 -23.60 -15.60 -6.06
C ASP A 383 -22.84 -16.77 -6.70
N THR A 384 -22.62 -17.86 -5.96
CA THR A 384 -21.98 -19.08 -6.48
C THR A 384 -22.96 -20.03 -7.17
N GLY A 385 -24.25 -19.67 -7.18
CA GLY A 385 -25.29 -20.28 -7.99
C GLY A 385 -25.96 -21.49 -7.35
N VAL A 386 -27.02 -21.99 -8.00
CA VAL A 386 -27.69 -23.24 -7.62
C VAL A 386 -26.88 -24.40 -8.20
N ASN A 387 -26.20 -25.13 -7.33
CA ASN A 387 -25.34 -26.26 -7.72
C ASN A 387 -26.00 -27.57 -7.29
N ASP A 388 -26.23 -28.47 -8.26
CA ASP A 388 -27.01 -29.69 -8.12
C ASP A 388 -26.25 -30.89 -8.72
N ALA A 389 -26.23 -32.02 -8.03
CA ALA A 389 -25.40 -33.17 -8.42
C ALA A 389 -26.08 -34.50 -8.06
N ASP A 390 -26.60 -35.17 -9.09
CA ASP A 390 -27.40 -36.38 -8.95
C ASP A 390 -26.54 -37.60 -8.54
N GLY A 391 -27.11 -38.42 -7.64
CA GLY A 391 -26.53 -39.70 -7.26
C GLY A 391 -26.72 -40.79 -8.33
N SER A 392 -25.71 -41.65 -8.49
CA SER A 392 -25.78 -42.80 -9.41
C SER A 392 -26.69 -43.93 -8.88
N ALA A 393 -27.53 -44.51 -9.75
CA ALA A 393 -28.46 -45.58 -9.43
C ALA A 393 -27.98 -46.94 -9.95
N GLY A 394 -27.83 -47.93 -9.07
CA GLY A 394 -27.36 -49.29 -9.41
C GLY A 394 -28.38 -50.09 -10.25
N GLY A 395 -27.88 -50.86 -11.22
CA GLY A 395 -28.72 -51.66 -12.14
C GLY A 395 -29.34 -52.90 -11.48
N ALA A 396 -30.55 -53.26 -11.90
CA ALA A 396 -31.29 -54.39 -11.32
C ALA A 396 -30.56 -55.74 -11.56
N GLY A 397 -30.78 -56.72 -10.67
CA GLY A 397 -30.21 -58.06 -10.81
C GLY A 397 -30.96 -58.94 -11.81
N GLY A 398 -30.23 -59.80 -12.52
CA GLY A 398 -30.82 -60.78 -13.44
C GLY A 398 -31.66 -61.83 -12.73
N LYS A 399 -32.81 -62.19 -13.28
CA LYS A 399 -33.66 -63.29 -12.76
C LYS A 399 -32.97 -64.64 -12.93
N GLY A 400 -33.34 -65.64 -12.12
CA GLY A 400 -32.89 -67.02 -12.29
C GLY A 400 -33.47 -67.68 -13.55
N GLY A 401 -33.05 -68.90 -13.86
CA GLY A 401 -33.50 -69.63 -15.05
C GLY A 401 -34.30 -70.89 -14.76
N ASP A 402 -35.28 -71.19 -15.61
CA ASP A 402 -36.16 -72.36 -15.45
C ASP A 402 -36.60 -73.00 -16.85
N ILE A 403 -37.27 -74.19 -16.94
CA ILE A 403 -37.48 -75.09 -18.13
C ILE A 403 -38.97 -75.38 -18.54
N LYS A 404 -39.46 -75.00 -19.74
CA LYS A 404 -40.87 -75.26 -20.17
C LYS A 404 -41.10 -76.58 -20.93
N ASN A 405 -42.28 -77.18 -20.75
CA ASN A 405 -42.82 -78.38 -21.42
C ASN A 405 -44.37 -78.29 -21.54
N TYR A 406 -44.93 -78.10 -22.74
CA TYR A 406 -46.39 -78.11 -22.95
C TYR A 406 -46.81 -79.43 -23.63
N GLY A 407 -47.90 -80.07 -23.17
CA GLY A 407 -48.23 -81.44 -23.57
C GLY A 407 -49.72 -81.70 -23.82
N GLU A 408 -50.24 -81.32 -24.98
CA GLU A 408 -51.59 -81.69 -25.44
C GLU A 408 -51.64 -83.16 -25.93
N GLY A 409 -51.42 -84.12 -25.02
CA GLY A 409 -51.48 -85.55 -25.32
C GLY A 409 -51.32 -86.44 -24.10
N GLY A 410 -52.20 -87.43 -23.95
CA GLY A 410 -52.18 -88.37 -22.83
C GLY A 410 -51.05 -89.41 -22.95
N GLY A 411 -49.95 -89.20 -22.22
CA GLY A 411 -48.82 -90.13 -22.13
C GLY A 411 -47.82 -89.73 -21.05
N THR A 412 -46.81 -90.59 -20.81
CA THR A 412 -45.76 -90.34 -19.81
C THR A 412 -44.51 -89.73 -20.47
N GLN A 413 -44.36 -88.41 -20.33
CA GLN A 413 -43.35 -87.51 -20.93
C GLN A 413 -43.13 -86.30 -20.01
N ASN A 414 -42.03 -85.53 -20.08
CA ASN A 414 -41.18 -85.47 -18.87
C ASN A 414 -40.73 -84.06 -18.33
N VAL A 415 -40.55 -83.90 -16.98
CA VAL A 415 -40.55 -82.68 -16.07
C VAL A 415 -39.96 -82.81 -14.62
N SER A 416 -38.79 -83.43 -14.28
CA SER A 416 -38.26 -83.47 -12.87
C SER A 416 -36.81 -84.05 -12.60
N GLY A 417 -35.75 -83.22 -12.47
CA GLY A 417 -34.37 -83.70 -12.15
C GLY A 417 -33.21 -82.72 -12.42
N GLY A 418 -33.48 -81.59 -13.06
CA GLY A 418 -32.51 -80.52 -13.30
C GLY A 418 -32.32 -79.53 -12.16
N SER A 419 -31.34 -78.64 -12.31
CA SER A 419 -31.04 -77.54 -11.38
C SER A 419 -31.27 -76.16 -12.01
N THR A 420 -32.06 -75.31 -11.33
CA THR A 420 -32.35 -73.96 -11.80
C THR A 420 -31.17 -73.01 -11.58
N GLY A 421 -30.77 -72.28 -12.61
CA GLY A 421 -29.73 -71.26 -12.51
C GLY A 421 -30.10 -70.12 -11.56
N ASN A 422 -29.15 -69.73 -10.70
CA ASN A 422 -29.29 -68.64 -9.73
C ASN A 422 -29.55 -67.30 -10.43
N GLY A 423 -30.32 -66.41 -9.81
CA GLY A 423 -30.38 -65.01 -10.24
C GLY A 423 -29.01 -64.33 -10.15
N GLY A 424 -28.73 -63.46 -11.12
CA GLY A 424 -27.56 -62.58 -11.09
C GLY A 424 -27.71 -61.52 -10.00
N ARG A 425 -26.62 -61.18 -9.31
CA ARG A 425 -26.61 -60.10 -8.32
C ARG A 425 -26.94 -58.77 -9.01
N GLY A 426 -27.64 -57.87 -8.32
CA GLY A 426 -27.74 -56.47 -8.77
C GLY A 426 -26.36 -55.80 -8.84
N GLY A 427 -26.26 -54.75 -9.63
CA GLY A 427 -25.05 -53.92 -9.66
C GLY A 427 -24.93 -53.09 -8.39
N ASN A 428 -23.74 -53.02 -7.80
CA ASN A 428 -23.49 -52.14 -6.66
C ASN A 428 -23.47 -50.68 -7.14
N SER A 429 -24.15 -49.79 -6.42
CA SER A 429 -24.07 -48.34 -6.56
C SER A 429 -22.86 -47.81 -5.77
N GLY A 430 -21.67 -47.92 -6.36
CA GLY A 430 -20.40 -47.64 -5.67
C GLY A 430 -19.91 -48.81 -4.81
N ASN A 431 -18.59 -48.92 -4.63
CA ASN A 431 -17.96 -50.04 -3.94
C ASN A 431 -16.81 -49.53 -3.06
N GLY A 432 -16.88 -49.73 -1.74
CA GLY A 432 -15.79 -49.46 -0.80
C GLY A 432 -15.56 -47.98 -0.47
N ASP A 433 -14.82 -47.29 -1.34
CA ASP A 433 -13.92 -46.19 -0.93
C ASP A 433 -14.10 -44.87 -1.72
N ILE A 434 -15.19 -44.74 -2.50
CA ILE A 434 -15.51 -43.54 -3.30
C ILE A 434 -16.94 -43.10 -2.97
N PRO A 435 -17.22 -41.79 -2.72
CA PRO A 435 -18.50 -41.34 -2.16
C PRO A 435 -19.71 -41.67 -3.05
N PRO A 436 -20.81 -42.22 -2.47
CA PRO A 436 -22.02 -42.58 -3.21
C PRO A 436 -22.97 -41.37 -3.32
N GLY A 437 -22.71 -40.50 -4.30
CA GLY A 437 -23.53 -39.32 -4.60
C GLY A 437 -22.86 -38.44 -5.65
N GLY A 438 -23.57 -37.43 -6.15
CA GLY A 438 -22.92 -36.33 -6.85
C GLY A 438 -22.14 -35.47 -5.86
N PHE A 439 -20.98 -34.96 -6.26
CA PHE A 439 -20.11 -34.16 -5.38
C PHE A 439 -20.16 -32.69 -5.79
N VAL A 440 -20.53 -31.80 -4.85
CA VAL A 440 -20.57 -30.36 -5.07
C VAL A 440 -19.49 -29.68 -4.23
N THR A 441 -18.56 -29.00 -4.91
CA THR A 441 -17.68 -27.99 -4.33
C THR A 441 -18.03 -26.64 -4.93
N THR A 442 -18.31 -25.64 -4.08
CA THR A 442 -18.52 -24.26 -4.52
C THR A 442 -17.34 -23.39 -4.11
N GLY A 443 -16.88 -22.54 -5.01
CA GLY A 443 -15.94 -21.47 -4.70
C GLY A 443 -16.50 -20.43 -3.73
N ASN A 444 -15.70 -19.42 -3.43
CA ASN A 444 -16.11 -18.27 -2.61
C ASN A 444 -16.98 -17.31 -3.42
N SER A 445 -18.04 -16.78 -2.80
CA SER A 445 -18.74 -15.60 -3.28
C SER A 445 -18.20 -14.35 -2.56
N THR A 446 -17.79 -13.33 -3.31
CA THR A 446 -17.22 -12.09 -2.75
C THR A 446 -17.79 -10.88 -3.48
N SER A 447 -18.34 -9.94 -2.72
CA SER A 447 -18.99 -8.76 -3.27
C SER A 447 -18.38 -7.51 -2.63
N ASN A 448 -17.75 -6.65 -3.44
CA ASN A 448 -17.09 -5.44 -2.99
C ASN A 448 -17.70 -4.21 -3.67
N ASN A 449 -18.06 -3.19 -2.91
CA ASN A 449 -18.40 -1.86 -3.41
C ASN A 449 -17.45 -0.79 -2.85
N SER A 450 -17.26 0.26 -3.64
CA SER A 450 -16.43 1.44 -3.37
C SER A 450 -17.12 2.66 -3.94
N THR A 451 -16.99 3.83 -3.30
CA THR A 451 -17.60 5.07 -3.78
C THR A 451 -16.91 6.32 -3.22
N THR A 452 -16.41 7.17 -4.11
CA THR A 452 -16.01 8.57 -3.89
C THR A 452 -16.87 9.45 -4.85
N ASN A 453 -16.83 10.80 -4.93
CA ASN A 453 -17.73 11.53 -5.89
C ASN A 453 -17.35 12.90 -6.47
N VAL A 454 -17.91 13.22 -7.65
CA VAL A 454 -17.57 14.41 -8.47
C VAL A 454 -18.58 15.56 -8.37
N THR A 455 -18.12 16.79 -8.09
CA THR A 455 -18.88 18.04 -8.34
C THR A 455 -17.97 19.28 -8.24
N ASN A 456 -18.33 20.37 -8.93
CA ASN A 456 -17.87 21.74 -8.65
C ASN A 456 -16.39 21.92 -8.33
N ARG A 457 -15.51 21.49 -9.23
CA ARG A 457 -14.14 22.00 -9.24
C ARG A 457 -14.12 23.37 -9.91
N ASN A 458 -13.85 24.44 -9.17
CA ASN A 458 -13.73 25.81 -9.72
C ASN A 458 -12.32 26.35 -9.55
N VAL A 459 -11.66 26.61 -10.67
CA VAL A 459 -10.32 27.21 -10.72
C VAL A 459 -10.47 28.70 -11.04
N THR A 460 -10.38 29.56 -10.03
CA THR A 460 -10.42 31.03 -10.17
C THR A 460 -9.01 31.59 -10.17
N ARG A 461 -8.61 32.27 -11.25
CA ARG A 461 -7.28 32.88 -11.35
C ARG A 461 -7.40 34.35 -11.74
N ILE A 462 -6.85 35.23 -10.90
CA ILE A 462 -6.87 36.68 -11.11
C ILE A 462 -5.44 37.20 -11.19
N GLY A 463 -5.03 37.68 -12.36
CA GLY A 463 -3.82 38.48 -12.51
C GLY A 463 -4.15 39.97 -12.46
N ARG A 464 -3.30 40.79 -11.81
CA ARG A 464 -3.40 42.25 -11.76
C ARG A 464 -2.11 42.92 -12.22
#